data_AF-A0A1J5IQ10-F1
#
_entry.id   AF-A0A1J5IQ10-F1
#
_cell.length_a   1.000
_cell.length_b   1.000
_cell.length_c   1.000
_cell.angle_alpha   90.00
_cell.angle_beta   90.00
_cell.angle_gamma   90.00
#
_symmetry.space_group_name_H-M   'P 1'
#
loop_
_entity.id
_entity.type
_entity.pdbx_description
1 polymer ?
#
loop_
_entity_poly.entity_id
_entity_poly.type
_entity_poly.pdbx_seq_one_letter_code
_entity_poly.pdbx_strand_id
1 'polypeptide(L)'
;MRNSITIGVEFDFKGKHFSPKTKLDLDKFLQGNKDFEACYIALGEANGIGLYSYELEVMMSEELLFSEPVGVAEKFFHQGEVDWEGLQEAWLQDFEFQKLDAIANNIFNVENLSEHPKLAIALQMAYDAGSAQGMRETLRNKGWI
;
A
#
# COMPACT_ATOMS: atom_id res chain seq x y z
N MET A 1 1.08 8.24 -10.22
CA MET A 1 -0.40 8.16 -10.30
C MET A 1 -0.97 8.38 -8.90
N ARG A 2 -2.28 8.57 -8.72
CA ARG A 2 -2.90 8.69 -7.38
C ARG A 2 -3.73 7.44 -7.13
N ASN A 3 -3.26 6.58 -6.23
CA ASN A 3 -3.93 5.36 -5.84
C ASN A 3 -4.73 5.61 -4.55
N SER A 4 -6.02 5.25 -4.54
CA SER A 4 -6.84 5.45 -3.34
C SER A 4 -7.98 4.45 -3.25
N ILE A 5 -8.47 4.22 -2.04
CA ILE A 5 -9.65 3.41 -1.78
C ILE A 5 -10.41 3.97 -0.58
N THR A 6 -11.74 3.91 -0.60
CA THR A 6 -12.56 4.30 0.55
C THR A 6 -12.76 3.09 1.46
N ILE A 7 -12.41 3.24 2.72
CA ILE A 7 -12.58 2.21 3.77
C ILE A 7 -13.65 2.66 4.77
N GLY A 8 -14.36 1.71 5.36
CA GLY A 8 -15.34 1.98 6.41
C GLY A 8 -15.70 0.73 7.21
N VAL A 9 -16.40 0.93 8.30
CA VAL A 9 -16.93 -0.15 9.17
C VAL A 9 -18.31 0.27 9.64
N GLU A 10 -19.21 -0.68 9.89
CA GLU A 10 -20.50 -0.44 10.52
C GLU A 10 -20.59 -1.24 11.82
N PHE A 11 -20.91 -0.58 12.94
CA PHE A 11 -20.94 -1.23 14.25
C PHE A 11 -21.84 -0.50 15.25
N ASP A 12 -22.31 -1.23 16.26
CA ASP A 12 -23.10 -0.67 17.35
C ASP A 12 -22.30 -0.62 18.65
N PHE A 13 -22.23 0.56 19.27
CA PHE A 13 -21.55 0.74 20.55
C PHE A 13 -22.42 1.57 21.52
N LYS A 14 -22.66 1.03 22.73
CA LYS A 14 -23.48 1.66 23.77
C LYS A 14 -24.87 2.11 23.28
N GLY A 15 -25.50 1.30 22.44
CA GLY A 15 -26.84 1.57 21.89
C GLY A 15 -26.87 2.69 20.84
N LYS A 16 -25.71 3.05 20.27
CA LYS A 16 -25.59 3.95 19.13
C LYS A 16 -24.96 3.22 17.96
N HIS A 17 -25.49 3.45 16.77
CA HIS A 17 -24.94 2.95 15.51
C HIS A 17 -23.88 3.90 14.97
N PHE A 18 -22.75 3.35 14.55
CA PHE A 18 -21.62 4.06 13.98
C PHE A 18 -21.32 3.54 12.58
N SER A 19 -21.01 4.45 11.65
CA SER A 19 -20.60 4.13 10.28
C SER A 19 -19.42 5.03 9.86
N PRO A 20 -18.25 4.93 10.53
CA PRO A 20 -17.07 5.69 10.15
C PRO A 20 -16.62 5.30 8.74
N LYS A 21 -16.21 6.31 7.96
CA LYS A 21 -15.66 6.12 6.62
C LYS A 21 -14.50 7.08 6.40
N THR A 22 -13.51 6.67 5.61
CA THR A 22 -12.43 7.56 5.20
C THR A 22 -11.87 7.14 3.85
N LYS A 23 -11.29 8.09 3.12
CA LYS A 23 -10.59 7.83 1.88
C LYS A 23 -9.10 7.63 2.17
N LEU A 24 -8.61 6.42 1.93
CA LEU A 24 -7.23 6.03 2.13
C LEU A 24 -6.40 6.38 0.88
N ASP A 25 -5.33 7.16 1.08
CA ASP A 25 -4.29 7.42 0.08
C ASP A 25 -3.29 6.25 0.11
N LEU A 26 -3.41 5.33 -0.85
CA LEU A 26 -2.63 4.10 -0.87
C LEU A 26 -1.15 4.36 -1.11
N ASP A 27 -0.81 5.42 -1.86
CA ASP A 27 0.58 5.77 -2.13
C ASP A 27 1.31 6.16 -0.85
N LYS A 28 0.65 6.92 0.03
CA LYS A 28 1.22 7.28 1.35
C LYS A 28 1.16 6.13 2.33
N PHE A 29 0.08 5.36 2.30
CA PHE A 29 -0.17 4.29 3.25
C PHE A 29 0.83 3.14 3.07
N LEU A 30 1.01 2.67 1.83
CA LEU A 30 1.89 1.55 1.50
C LEU A 30 3.38 1.95 1.55
N GLN A 31 3.74 3.21 1.27
CA GLN A 31 5.09 3.72 1.53
C GLN A 31 5.51 3.60 3.00
N GLY A 32 4.55 3.70 3.93
CA GLY A 32 4.80 3.54 5.35
C GLY A 32 5.02 2.09 5.80
N ASN A 33 4.99 1.13 4.87
CA ASN A 33 5.00 -0.31 5.15
C ASN A 33 3.93 -0.71 6.17
N LYS A 34 2.76 -0.07 6.06
CA LYS A 34 1.60 -0.31 6.92
C LYS A 34 0.89 -1.56 6.46
N ASP A 35 0.57 -2.41 7.42
CA ASP A 35 -0.21 -3.63 7.22
C ASP A 35 -1.72 -3.33 7.12
N PHE A 36 -2.49 -4.37 6.88
CA PHE A 36 -3.95 -4.29 6.82
C PHE A 36 -4.56 -3.75 8.12
N GLU A 37 -4.05 -4.15 9.28
CA GLU A 37 -4.53 -3.71 10.60
C GLU A 37 -4.42 -2.19 10.80
N ALA A 38 -3.41 -1.56 10.20
CA ALA A 38 -3.28 -0.12 10.21
C ALA A 38 -4.44 0.62 9.50
N CYS A 39 -5.29 -0.09 8.72
CA CYS A 39 -6.50 0.49 8.13
C CYS A 39 -7.51 0.89 9.22
N TYR A 40 -7.71 0.06 10.24
CA TYR A 40 -8.59 0.39 11.36
C TYR A 40 -8.07 1.61 12.13
N ILE A 41 -6.75 1.69 12.32
CA ILE A 41 -6.12 2.84 12.96
C ILE A 41 -6.34 4.12 12.15
N ALA A 42 -6.10 4.07 10.83
CA ALA A 42 -6.33 5.21 9.95
C ALA A 42 -7.80 5.63 9.91
N LEU A 43 -8.73 4.68 9.93
CA LEU A 43 -10.17 4.93 9.99
C LEU A 43 -10.57 5.59 11.31
N GLY A 44 -10.06 5.08 12.43
CA GLY A 44 -10.31 5.60 13.77
C GLY A 44 -9.81 7.03 13.93
N GLU A 45 -8.54 7.29 13.57
CA GLU A 45 -7.94 8.63 13.63
C GLU A 45 -8.72 9.64 12.77
N ALA A 46 -9.12 9.25 11.56
CA ALA A 46 -9.88 10.11 10.65
C ALA A 46 -11.29 10.47 11.17
N ASN A 47 -11.87 9.62 12.03
CA ASN A 47 -13.21 9.80 12.58
C ASN A 47 -13.21 10.21 14.07
N GLY A 48 -12.04 10.56 14.63
CA GLY A 48 -11.93 11.01 16.02
C GLY A 48 -12.10 9.89 17.07
N ILE A 49 -11.95 8.63 16.67
CA ILE A 49 -11.95 7.48 17.57
C ILE A 49 -10.55 7.34 18.16
N GLY A 50 -10.45 7.35 19.49
CA GLY A 50 -9.15 7.30 20.17
C GLY A 50 -8.45 5.95 20.02
N LEU A 51 -7.12 5.98 19.89
CA LEU A 51 -6.24 4.79 19.75
C LEU A 51 -6.35 3.77 20.91
N TYR A 52 -6.83 4.21 22.08
CA TYR A 52 -6.98 3.39 23.28
C TYR A 52 -8.43 3.37 23.76
N SER A 53 -9.39 3.41 22.83
CA SER A 53 -10.81 3.43 23.14
C SER A 53 -11.44 2.05 22.94
N TYR A 54 -12.40 1.70 23.79
CA TYR A 54 -13.26 0.53 23.57
C TYR A 54 -14.04 0.63 22.25
N GLU A 55 -14.30 1.84 21.76
CA GLU A 55 -14.92 2.05 20.44
C GLU A 55 -14.03 1.51 19.32
N LEU A 56 -12.72 1.75 19.40
CA LEU A 56 -11.75 1.19 18.46
C LEU A 56 -11.70 -0.34 18.56
N GLU A 57 -11.69 -0.90 19.77
CA GLU A 57 -11.65 -2.35 19.96
C GLU A 57 -12.88 -3.03 19.33
N VAL A 58 -14.07 -2.46 19.50
CA VAL A 58 -15.29 -2.97 18.87
C VAL A 58 -15.22 -2.80 17.35
N MET A 59 -14.77 -1.65 16.85
CA MET A 59 -14.61 -1.41 15.41
C MET A 59 -13.63 -2.40 14.76
N MET A 60 -12.53 -2.76 15.44
CA MET A 60 -11.54 -3.74 14.96
C MET A 60 -12.07 -5.18 14.95
N SER A 61 -13.18 -5.46 15.63
CA SER A 61 -13.83 -6.77 15.62
C SER A 61 -14.81 -6.97 14.47
N GLU A 62 -15.08 -5.90 13.71
CA GLU A 62 -16.01 -5.87 12.60
C GLU A 62 -15.26 -5.85 11.26
N GLU A 63 -15.92 -6.25 10.18
CA GLU A 63 -15.30 -6.32 8.87
C GLU A 63 -15.11 -4.94 8.22
N LEU A 64 -13.93 -4.71 7.63
CA LEU A 64 -13.69 -3.54 6.79
C LEU A 64 -14.44 -3.65 5.48
N LEU A 65 -15.23 -2.60 5.21
CA LEU A 65 -15.92 -2.39 3.95
C LEU A 65 -15.05 -1.52 3.03
N PHE A 66 -14.84 -1.99 1.81
CA PHE A 66 -14.08 -1.28 0.79
C PHE A 66 -14.99 -0.77 -0.33
N SER A 67 -14.71 0.43 -0.83
CA SER A 67 -15.46 1.05 -1.93
C SER A 67 -14.60 2.05 -2.68
N GLU A 68 -15.08 2.47 -3.87
CA GLU A 68 -14.46 3.51 -4.68
C GLU A 68 -12.94 3.32 -4.91
N PRO A 69 -12.49 2.12 -5.35
CA PRO A 69 -11.08 1.94 -5.69
C PRO A 69 -10.69 2.84 -6.87
N VAL A 70 -9.48 3.37 -6.83
CA VAL A 70 -8.90 4.22 -7.88
C VAL A 70 -7.46 3.79 -8.13
N GLY A 71 -7.11 3.64 -9.41
CA GLY A 71 -5.76 3.29 -9.84
C GLY A 71 -5.49 1.80 -9.70
N VAL A 72 -4.34 1.42 -9.13
CA VAL A 72 -3.98 0.00 -8.99
C VAL A 72 -5.01 -0.79 -8.16
N ALA A 73 -5.68 -0.13 -7.21
CA ALA A 73 -6.73 -0.72 -6.38
C ALA A 73 -7.92 -1.30 -7.15
N GLU A 74 -8.23 -0.78 -8.35
CA GLU A 74 -9.35 -1.27 -9.15
C GLU A 74 -9.17 -2.72 -9.58
N LYS A 75 -7.92 -3.15 -9.77
CA LYS A 75 -7.58 -4.51 -10.20
C LYS A 75 -7.67 -5.53 -9.07
N PHE A 76 -7.53 -5.08 -7.82
CA PHE A 76 -7.50 -5.91 -6.62
C PHE A 76 -8.77 -5.82 -5.80
N PHE A 77 -9.77 -5.04 -6.26
CA PHE A 77 -11.07 -4.92 -5.64
C PHE A 77 -12.08 -5.85 -6.31
N HIS A 78 -12.63 -6.79 -5.55
CA HIS A 78 -13.59 -7.79 -6.04
C HIS A 78 -14.75 -7.95 -5.06
N GLN A 79 -15.96 -7.63 -5.52
CA GLN A 79 -17.21 -7.84 -4.76
C GLN A 79 -17.25 -7.25 -3.34
N GLY A 80 -16.54 -6.15 -3.08
CA GLY A 80 -16.49 -5.52 -1.75
C GLY A 80 -15.27 -5.91 -0.92
N GLU A 81 -14.51 -6.90 -1.38
CA GLU A 81 -13.25 -7.34 -0.78
C GLU A 81 -12.06 -6.78 -1.56
N VAL A 82 -10.93 -6.67 -0.88
CA VAL A 82 -9.65 -6.23 -1.46
C VAL A 82 -8.60 -7.28 -1.19
N ASP A 83 -7.97 -7.76 -2.25
CA ASP A 83 -6.74 -8.54 -2.14
C ASP A 83 -5.59 -7.60 -1.73
N TRP A 84 -5.40 -7.44 -0.42
CA TRP A 84 -4.44 -6.50 0.14
C TRP A 84 -2.99 -6.89 -0.18
N GLU A 85 -2.68 -8.17 -0.16
CA GLU A 85 -1.33 -8.68 -0.47
C GLU A 85 -1.00 -8.43 -1.94
N GLY A 86 -1.89 -8.81 -2.85
CA GLY A 86 -1.72 -8.54 -4.29
C GLY A 86 -1.64 -7.05 -4.60
N LEU A 87 -2.45 -6.23 -3.92
CA LEU A 87 -2.41 -4.77 -4.04
C LEU A 87 -1.04 -4.21 -3.63
N GLN A 88 -0.51 -4.66 -2.49
CA GLN A 88 0.77 -4.21 -1.97
C GLN A 88 1.93 -4.60 -2.90
N GLU A 89 1.93 -5.83 -3.42
CA GLU A 89 2.93 -6.29 -4.37
C GLU A 89 2.89 -5.49 -5.68
N ALA A 90 1.70 -5.32 -6.27
CA ALA A 90 1.56 -4.57 -7.52
C ALA A 90 1.91 -3.10 -7.35
N TRP A 91 1.52 -2.50 -6.23
CA TRP A 91 1.91 -1.13 -5.91
C TRP A 91 3.43 -1.00 -5.75
N LEU A 92 4.08 -1.95 -5.09
CA LEU A 92 5.53 -1.94 -4.91
C LEU A 92 6.25 -2.02 -6.26
N GLN A 93 5.81 -2.92 -7.15
CA GLN A 93 6.36 -3.03 -8.50
C GLN A 93 6.20 -1.73 -9.30
N ASP A 94 5.00 -1.15 -9.32
CA ASP A 94 4.73 0.12 -10.01
C ASP A 94 5.57 1.27 -9.43
N PHE A 95 5.75 1.30 -8.11
CA PHE A 95 6.54 2.31 -7.42
C PHE A 95 8.04 2.19 -7.70
N GLU A 96 8.58 0.98 -7.71
CA GLU A 96 9.97 0.72 -8.07
C GLU A 96 10.23 1.08 -9.54
N PHE A 97 9.32 0.70 -10.43
CA PHE A 97 9.41 1.04 -11.85
C PHE A 97 9.40 2.55 -12.08
N GLN A 98 8.54 3.30 -11.36
CA GLN A 98 8.53 4.78 -11.44
C GLN A 98 9.85 5.41 -10.99
N LYS A 99 10.55 4.83 -10.01
CA LYS A 99 11.89 5.31 -9.63
C LYS A 99 12.91 5.06 -10.73
N LEU A 100 12.86 3.88 -11.37
CA LEU A 100 13.74 3.57 -12.50
C LEU A 100 13.47 4.49 -13.69
N ASP A 101 12.21 4.79 -13.96
CA ASP A 101 11.79 5.72 -15.01
C ASP A 101 12.32 7.14 -14.76
N ALA A 102 12.22 7.62 -13.51
CA ALA A 102 12.79 8.91 -13.11
C ALA A 102 14.34 8.95 -13.25
N ILE A 103 15.03 7.87 -12.90
CA ILE A 103 16.48 7.75 -13.10
C ILE A 103 16.84 7.73 -14.59
N ALA A 104 16.07 6.98 -15.39
CA ALA A 104 16.28 6.87 -16.82
C ALA A 104 16.10 8.23 -17.52
N ASN A 105 15.07 8.98 -17.13
CA ASN A 105 14.84 10.32 -17.63
C ASN A 105 15.99 11.27 -17.23
N ASN A 106 16.40 11.27 -15.96
CA ASN A 106 17.43 12.20 -15.48
C ASN A 106 18.83 11.91 -16.08
N ILE A 107 19.20 10.65 -16.24
CA ILE A 107 20.56 10.26 -16.68
C ILE A 107 20.64 10.10 -18.20
N PHE A 108 19.63 9.48 -18.81
CA PHE A 108 19.65 9.11 -20.23
C PHE A 108 18.74 10.00 -21.10
N ASN A 109 18.03 10.97 -20.50
CA ASN A 109 17.04 11.81 -21.18
C ASN A 109 15.98 10.99 -21.93
N VAL A 110 15.61 9.85 -21.34
CA VAL A 110 14.56 8.95 -21.80
C VAL A 110 13.28 9.32 -21.06
N GLU A 111 12.34 9.96 -21.74
CA GLU A 111 11.08 10.41 -21.12
C GLU A 111 10.17 9.25 -20.70
N ASN A 112 10.32 8.09 -21.35
CA ASN A 112 9.51 6.90 -21.09
C ASN A 112 10.35 5.63 -21.21
N LEU A 113 10.70 5.02 -20.08
CA LEU A 113 11.50 3.80 -20.02
C LEU A 113 10.83 2.62 -20.73
N SER A 114 9.50 2.64 -20.85
CA SER A 114 8.71 1.62 -21.55
C SER A 114 9.00 1.57 -23.06
N GLU A 115 9.48 2.67 -23.64
CA GLU A 115 9.89 2.74 -25.05
C GLU A 115 11.28 2.14 -25.31
N HIS A 116 12.03 1.86 -24.23
CA HIS A 116 13.38 1.30 -24.27
C HIS A 116 13.46 -0.01 -23.47
N PRO A 117 12.84 -1.10 -23.95
CA PRO A 117 12.69 -2.35 -23.20
C PRO A 117 14.03 -2.97 -22.76
N LYS A 118 15.10 -2.82 -23.56
CA LYS A 118 16.44 -3.30 -23.17
C LYS A 118 17.02 -2.52 -21.99
N LEU A 119 16.78 -1.21 -21.94
CA LEU A 119 17.21 -0.35 -20.84
C LEU A 119 16.39 -0.63 -19.58
N ALA A 120 15.07 -0.78 -19.74
CA ALA A 120 14.16 -1.17 -18.66
C ALA A 120 14.61 -2.48 -17.99
N ILE A 121 14.85 -3.52 -18.80
CA ILE A 121 15.33 -4.82 -18.32
C ILE A 121 16.69 -4.68 -17.61
N ALA A 122 17.64 -3.94 -18.19
CA ALA A 122 18.97 -3.77 -17.58
C ALA A 122 18.90 -3.05 -16.22
N LEU A 123 18.08 -2.01 -16.11
CA LEU A 123 17.87 -1.27 -14.86
C LEU A 123 17.16 -2.12 -13.81
N GLN A 124 16.14 -2.88 -14.21
CA GLN A 124 15.44 -3.81 -13.31
C GLN A 124 16.40 -4.89 -12.80
N MET A 125 17.18 -5.52 -13.69
CA MET A 125 18.18 -6.52 -13.30
C MET A 125 19.24 -5.96 -12.35
N ALA A 126 19.68 -4.72 -12.56
CA ALA A 126 20.64 -4.06 -11.68
C ALA A 126 20.03 -3.77 -10.29
N TYR A 127 18.77 -3.34 -10.25
CA TYR A 127 18.03 -3.11 -9.02
C TYR A 127 17.82 -4.40 -8.23
N ASP A 128 17.37 -5.47 -8.90
CA ASP A 128 17.14 -6.78 -8.30
C ASP A 128 18.44 -7.40 -7.76
N ALA A 129 19.55 -7.26 -8.49
CA ALA A 129 20.86 -7.72 -8.04
C ALA A 129 21.32 -6.95 -6.79
N GLY A 130 21.08 -5.64 -6.74
CA GLY A 130 21.38 -4.79 -5.58
C GLY A 130 20.51 -5.12 -4.37
N SER A 131 19.21 -5.34 -4.55
CA SER A 131 18.27 -5.66 -3.47
C SER A 131 18.56 -7.04 -2.87
N ALA A 132 18.83 -8.05 -3.72
CA ALA A 132 19.22 -9.39 -3.28
C ALA A 132 20.55 -9.39 -2.51
N GLN A 133 21.50 -8.55 -2.90
CA GLN A 133 22.78 -8.41 -2.22
C GLN A 133 22.63 -7.65 -0.89
N GLY A 134 21.81 -6.60 -0.84
CA GLY A 134 21.46 -5.88 0.39
C GLY A 134 20.71 -6.75 1.41
N MET A 135 19.79 -7.59 0.95
CA MET A 135 19.05 -8.57 1.77
C MET A 135 19.98 -9.64 2.36
N ARG A 136 20.93 -10.15 1.57
CA ARG A 136 21.96 -11.08 2.06
C ARG A 136 22.86 -10.45 3.12
N GLU A 137 23.25 -9.18 2.96
CA GLU A 137 24.05 -8.48 3.96
C GLU A 137 23.28 -8.15 5.24
N THR A 138 21.99 -7.84 5.15
CA THR A 138 21.15 -7.62 6.35
C THR A 138 20.89 -8.93 7.11
N LEU A 139 20.67 -10.04 6.40
CA LEU A 139 20.50 -11.36 7.02
C LEU A 139 21.81 -11.87 7.64
N ARG A 140 22.96 -11.64 6.99
CA ARG A 140 24.30 -11.89 7.57
C ARG A 140 24.55 -11.03 8.80
N ASN A 141 24.23 -9.73 8.76
CA ASN A 141 24.42 -8.82 9.89
C ASN A 141 23.48 -9.13 11.07
N LYS A 142 22.32 -9.75 10.82
CA LYS A 142 21.41 -10.25 11.87
C LYS A 142 21.75 -11.67 12.35
N GLY A 143 22.72 -12.35 11.74
CA GLY A 143 23.21 -13.67 12.15
C GLY A 143 22.28 -14.84 11.79
N TRP A 144 21.43 -14.67 10.77
CA TRP A 144 20.44 -15.68 10.37
C TRP A 144 20.92 -16.54 9.20
N ILE A 145 22.06 -16.17 8.61
CA ILE A 145 22.81 -16.91 7.58
C ILE A 145 24.31 -16.66 7.83
#